data_AF-A0A8B8ATN7-F1
#
_entry.id   AF-A0A8B8ATN7-F1
#
_cell.length_a   1.000
_cell.length_b   1.000
_cell.length_c   1.000
_cell.angle_alpha   90.00
_cell.angle_beta   90.00
_cell.angle_gamma   90.00
#
_symmetry.space_group_name_H-M   'P 1'
#
loop_
_entity.id
_entity.type
_entity.pdbx_description
1 polymer ?
#
loop_
_entity_poly.entity_id
_entity_poly.type
_entity_poly.pdbx_seq_one_letter_code
_entity_poly.pdbx_strand_id
1 'polypeptide(L)'
;MKEEKWSSLVEHVTNRHENCHHGVLNGERQWLREGSRAHKLFRDVVESKFLLKDIGKLSPLHQTYGLEVFHSVVNTFAPKSTHFFYPAMLARLSVAALHFNQNGHRNQAVTKAGELQWHISYPKGKKENMLL
;
A
#
# COMPACT_ATOMS: atom_id res chain seq x y z
N MET A 1 -13.92 -11.29 0.99
CA MET A 1 -13.63 -9.98 0.35
C MET A 1 -12.28 -9.88 -0.36
N LYS A 2 -11.11 -10.15 0.25
CA LYS A 2 -9.81 -10.00 -0.48
C LYS A 2 -9.63 -11.01 -1.60
N GLU A 3 -9.89 -12.29 -1.29
CA GLU A 3 -9.83 -13.38 -2.26
C GLU A 3 -10.87 -13.18 -3.37
N GLU A 4 -12.10 -12.81 -3.02
CA GLU A 4 -13.16 -12.49 -4.01
C GLU A 4 -12.75 -11.35 -4.95
N LYS A 5 -12.20 -10.24 -4.42
CA LYS A 5 -11.69 -9.12 -5.23
C LYS A 5 -10.51 -9.51 -6.12
N TRP A 6 -9.70 -10.47 -5.68
CA TRP A 6 -8.58 -10.97 -6.47
C TRP A 6 -9.07 -11.89 -7.58
N SER A 7 -9.95 -12.84 -7.26
CA SER A 7 -10.51 -13.77 -8.23
C SER A 7 -11.35 -13.07 -9.30
N SER A 8 -12.00 -11.94 -8.98
CA SER A 8 -12.75 -11.16 -9.98
C SER A 8 -11.88 -10.58 -11.10
N LEU A 9 -10.53 -10.55 -10.94
CA LEU A 9 -9.62 -10.16 -12.01
C LEU A 9 -9.76 -11.03 -13.26
N VAL A 10 -10.12 -12.31 -13.12
CA VAL A 10 -10.31 -13.24 -14.26
C VAL A 10 -11.45 -12.78 -15.16
N GLU A 11 -12.53 -12.29 -14.55
CA GLU A 11 -13.69 -11.74 -15.25
C GLU A 11 -13.36 -10.35 -15.81
N HIS A 12 -12.69 -9.52 -15.01
CA HIS A 12 -12.32 -8.16 -15.39
C HIS A 12 -11.50 -8.11 -16.69
N VAL A 13 -10.47 -8.97 -16.82
CA VAL A 13 -9.60 -8.99 -18.03
C VAL A 13 -10.31 -9.46 -19.30
N THR A 14 -11.50 -10.06 -19.17
CA THR A 14 -12.37 -10.47 -20.28
C THR A 14 -13.54 -9.49 -20.49
N ASN A 15 -13.46 -8.29 -19.90
CA ASN A 15 -14.50 -7.25 -19.95
C ASN A 15 -15.81 -7.62 -19.24
N ARG A 16 -15.77 -8.53 -18.27
CA ARG A 16 -16.92 -8.87 -17.42
C ARG A 16 -16.74 -8.19 -16.07
N HIS A 17 -17.59 -7.19 -15.79
CA HIS A 17 -17.43 -6.28 -14.65
C HIS A 17 -18.46 -6.50 -13.53
N GLU A 18 -19.07 -7.68 -13.44
CA GLU A 18 -20.10 -8.01 -12.44
C GLU A 18 -19.60 -7.79 -10.99
N ASN A 19 -18.31 -8.06 -10.74
CA ASN A 19 -17.70 -8.02 -9.41
C ASN A 19 -16.61 -6.93 -9.25
N CYS A 20 -16.63 -5.91 -10.12
CA CYS A 20 -15.60 -4.87 -10.14
C CYS A 20 -15.99 -3.63 -9.32
N HIS A 21 -15.06 -3.13 -8.49
CA HIS A 21 -15.25 -1.94 -7.65
C HIS A 21 -14.73 -0.65 -8.31
N HIS A 22 -14.94 -0.48 -9.62
CA HIS A 22 -14.60 0.76 -10.33
C HIS A 22 -15.82 1.29 -11.09
N GLY A 23 -15.80 2.58 -11.40
CA GLY A 23 -16.81 3.19 -12.27
C GLY A 23 -16.69 2.73 -13.72
N VAL A 24 -17.46 3.35 -14.61
CA VAL A 24 -17.40 3.08 -16.05
C VAL A 24 -15.97 3.29 -16.57
N LEU A 25 -15.45 2.27 -17.25
CA LEU A 25 -14.16 2.37 -17.90
C LEU A 25 -14.31 3.17 -19.19
N ASN A 26 -13.72 4.35 -19.21
CA ASN A 26 -13.68 5.20 -20.40
C ASN A 26 -12.46 4.84 -21.27
N GLY A 27 -12.65 4.79 -22.59
CA GLY A 27 -11.61 4.56 -23.58
C GLY A 27 -11.55 3.13 -24.12
N GLU A 28 -10.96 2.99 -25.31
CA GLU A 28 -10.75 1.67 -25.94
C GLU A 28 -9.67 0.88 -25.20
N ARG A 29 -9.95 -0.40 -24.96
CA ARG A 29 -9.02 -1.34 -24.32
C ARG A 29 -9.03 -2.65 -25.08
N GLN A 30 -7.86 -3.28 -25.15
CA GLN A 30 -7.74 -4.65 -25.62
C GLN A 30 -8.03 -5.61 -24.47
N TRP A 31 -9.08 -6.41 -24.62
CA TRP A 31 -9.48 -7.41 -23.65
C TRP A 31 -8.95 -8.78 -24.05
N LEU A 32 -8.69 -9.62 -23.05
CA LEU A 32 -8.38 -11.01 -23.34
C LEU A 32 -9.65 -11.71 -23.83
N ARG A 33 -9.52 -12.49 -24.90
CA ARG A 33 -10.58 -13.38 -25.34
C ARG A 33 -10.73 -14.51 -24.32
N GLU A 34 -11.94 -14.70 -23.81
CA GLU A 34 -12.25 -15.82 -22.92
C GLU A 34 -11.90 -17.16 -23.58
N GLY A 35 -11.31 -18.07 -22.80
CA GLY A 35 -10.83 -19.37 -23.27
C GLY A 35 -9.55 -19.34 -24.12
N SER A 36 -9.01 -18.17 -24.47
CA SER A 36 -7.72 -18.07 -25.15
C SER A 36 -6.57 -18.60 -24.28
N ARG A 37 -5.44 -18.96 -24.90
CA ARG A 37 -4.23 -19.41 -24.17
C ARG A 37 -3.78 -18.38 -23.14
N ALA A 38 -3.78 -17.10 -23.51
CA ALA A 38 -3.40 -16.02 -22.61
C ALA A 38 -4.34 -15.93 -21.39
N HIS A 39 -5.65 -16.00 -21.62
CA HIS A 39 -6.64 -15.98 -20.54
C HIS A 39 -6.53 -17.20 -19.61
N LYS A 40 -6.30 -18.41 -20.15
CA LYS A 40 -6.10 -19.62 -19.34
C LYS A 40 -4.87 -19.51 -18.45
N LEU A 41 -3.73 -19.09 -19.01
CA LEU A 41 -2.50 -18.88 -18.24
C LEU A 41 -2.68 -17.80 -17.16
N PHE A 42 -3.40 -16.71 -17.47
CA PHE A 42 -3.73 -15.68 -16.51
C PHE A 42 -4.57 -16.23 -15.35
N ARG A 43 -5.62 -17.01 -15.68
CA ARG A 43 -6.49 -17.67 -14.71
C ARG A 43 -5.69 -18.61 -13.80
N ASP A 44 -4.82 -19.44 -14.35
CA ASP A 44 -3.99 -20.38 -13.58
C ASP A 44 -3.14 -19.68 -12.51
N VAL A 45 -2.65 -18.47 -12.82
CA VAL A 45 -1.89 -17.64 -11.87
C VAL A 45 -2.82 -17.04 -10.82
N VAL A 46 -3.90 -16.37 -11.24
CA VAL A 46 -4.81 -15.64 -10.35
C VAL A 46 -5.53 -16.59 -9.39
N GLU A 47 -6.00 -17.74 -9.88
CA GLU A 47 -6.74 -18.74 -9.10
C GLU A 47 -5.82 -19.79 -8.42
N SER A 48 -4.50 -19.58 -8.46
CA SER A 48 -3.55 -20.47 -7.80
C SER A 48 -3.86 -20.62 -6.31
N LYS A 49 -4.04 -21.87 -5.84
CA LYS A 49 -4.37 -22.17 -4.44
C LYS A 49 -3.35 -21.62 -3.44
N PHE A 50 -2.06 -21.64 -3.81
CA PHE A 50 -1.00 -21.09 -2.97
C PHE A 50 -1.13 -19.57 -2.86
N LEU A 51 -1.39 -18.90 -3.98
CA LEU A 51 -1.53 -17.46 -4.04
C LEU A 51 -2.77 -16.99 -3.28
N LEU A 52 -3.92 -17.64 -3.47
CA LEU A 52 -5.16 -17.33 -2.75
C LEU A 52 -4.98 -17.47 -1.24
N LYS A 53 -4.29 -18.52 -0.78
CA LYS A 53 -3.95 -18.72 0.64
C LYS A 53 -3.12 -17.56 1.21
N ASP A 54 -2.19 -17.02 0.42
CA ASP A 54 -1.37 -15.89 0.86
C ASP A 54 -2.11 -14.56 0.77
N ILE A 55 -3.01 -14.39 -0.20
CA ILE A 55 -3.90 -13.23 -0.32
C ILE A 55 -4.81 -13.10 0.90
N GLY A 56 -5.33 -14.23 1.41
CA GLY A 56 -6.10 -14.26 2.65
C GLY A 56 -5.32 -13.70 3.86
N LYS A 57 -4.00 -13.86 3.87
CA LYS A 57 -3.10 -13.37 4.94
C LYS A 57 -2.67 -11.91 4.76
N LEU A 58 -2.93 -11.28 3.61
CA LEU A 58 -2.59 -9.87 3.43
C LEU A 58 -3.27 -9.04 4.52
N SER A 59 -2.63 -7.97 4.99
CA SER A 59 -3.25 -7.10 5.99
C SER A 59 -4.55 -6.49 5.44
N PRO A 60 -5.65 -6.42 6.23
CA PRO A 60 -6.90 -5.79 5.81
C PRO A 60 -6.76 -4.28 5.65
N LEU A 61 -6.26 -3.87 4.47
CA LEU A 61 -6.30 -2.54 3.84
C LEU A 61 -5.65 -1.38 4.59
N HIS A 62 -5.65 -1.38 5.92
CA HIS A 62 -4.99 -0.39 6.76
C HIS A 62 -3.51 -0.70 6.74
N GLN A 63 -2.81 -0.05 5.81
CA GLN A 63 -1.37 0.07 5.86
C GLN A 63 -1.04 0.66 7.25
N THR A 64 -0.47 -0.16 8.14
CA THR A 64 -0.07 0.27 9.49
C THR A 64 1.00 1.36 9.44
N TYR A 65 1.57 1.64 8.27
CA TYR A 65 2.50 2.72 8.00
C TYR A 65 2.11 4.04 8.70
N GLY A 66 0.86 4.50 8.55
CA GLY A 66 0.45 5.76 9.18
C GLY A 66 0.53 5.69 10.71
N LEU A 67 0.11 4.58 11.30
CA LEU A 67 0.18 4.31 12.73
C LEU A 67 1.63 4.16 13.21
N GLU A 68 2.47 3.44 12.46
CA GLU A 68 3.90 3.22 12.75
C GLU A 68 4.68 4.54 12.71
N VAL A 69 4.42 5.38 11.70
CA VAL A 69 5.01 6.71 11.59
C VAL A 69 4.57 7.60 12.75
N PHE A 70 3.28 7.62 13.08
CA PHE A 70 2.79 8.37 14.24
C PHE A 70 3.44 7.89 15.54
N HIS A 71 3.56 6.58 15.73
CA HIS A 71 4.27 6.00 16.87
C HIS A 71 5.73 6.46 16.94
N SER A 72 6.44 6.52 15.81
CA SER A 72 7.80 7.05 15.78
C SER A 72 7.85 8.53 16.20
N VAL A 73 6.90 9.34 15.72
CA VAL A 73 6.80 10.77 16.11
C VAL A 73 6.55 10.89 17.62
N VAL A 74 5.64 10.10 18.18
CA VAL A 74 5.38 10.07 19.63
C VAL A 74 6.64 9.69 20.41
N ASN A 75 7.42 8.71 19.95
CA ASN A 75 8.68 8.34 20.61
C ASN A 75 9.72 9.47 20.59
N THR A 76 9.72 10.33 19.56
CA THR A 76 10.62 11.49 19.47
C THR A 76 10.20 12.60 20.44
N PHE A 77 8.91 12.93 20.52
CA PHE A 77 8.42 14.06 21.31
C PHE A 77 8.09 13.71 22.76
N ALA A 78 7.64 12.48 23.02
CA ALA A 78 7.20 11.98 24.33
C ALA A 78 7.80 10.60 24.65
N PRO A 79 9.14 10.47 24.72
CA PRO A 79 9.78 9.20 25.03
C PRO A 79 9.39 8.69 26.42
N LYS A 80 9.05 7.40 26.49
CA LYS A 80 8.67 6.71 27.75
C LYS A 80 9.78 6.69 28.80
N SER A 81 11.03 6.89 28.39
CA SER A 81 12.21 6.94 29.26
C SER A 81 12.38 8.27 30.01
N THR A 82 11.53 9.27 29.76
CA THR A 82 11.58 10.55 30.49
C THR A 82 10.68 10.51 31.73
N HIS A 83 11.06 11.26 32.76
CA HIS A 83 10.28 11.37 33.99
C HIS A 83 8.82 11.76 33.70
N PHE A 84 7.89 10.98 34.26
CA PHE A 84 6.47 11.10 33.98
C PHE A 84 5.86 12.26 34.78
N PHE A 85 5.43 13.32 34.08
CA PHE A 85 4.58 14.36 34.63
C PHE A 85 3.42 14.60 33.67
N TYR A 86 2.20 14.38 34.15
CA TYR A 86 1.01 14.30 33.30
C TYR A 86 0.80 15.54 32.41
N PRO A 87 0.83 16.80 32.93
CA PRO A 87 0.70 17.99 32.09
C PRO A 87 1.79 18.11 31.01
N ALA A 88 3.04 17.80 31.34
CA ALA A 88 4.14 17.87 30.38
C ALA A 88 4.02 16.80 29.29
N MET A 89 3.59 15.59 29.65
CA MET A 89 3.34 14.52 28.69
C MET A 89 2.16 14.86 27.77
N LEU A 90 1.07 15.42 28.31
CA LEU A 90 -0.06 15.88 27.51
C LEU A 90 0.38 16.92 26.49
N ALA A 91 1.14 17.94 26.91
CA ALA A 91 1.69 18.95 26.00
C ALA A 91 2.56 18.33 24.89
N ARG A 92 3.46 17.40 25.24
CA ARG A 92 4.32 16.70 24.27
C ARG A 92 3.52 15.87 23.27
N LEU A 93 2.49 15.16 23.72
CA LEU A 93 1.60 14.40 22.85
C LEU A 93 0.78 15.30 21.92
N SER A 94 0.31 16.46 22.42
CA SER A 94 -0.38 17.46 21.59
C SER A 94 0.54 17.99 20.48
N VAL A 95 1.80 18.30 20.80
CA VAL A 95 2.79 18.73 19.80
C VAL A 95 3.08 17.61 18.79
N ALA A 96 3.21 16.36 19.24
CA ALA A 96 3.41 15.21 18.35
C ALA A 96 2.24 15.04 17.35
N ALA A 97 1.00 15.19 17.82
CA ALA A 97 -0.19 15.13 16.99
C ALA A 97 -0.24 16.27 15.97
N LEU A 98 0.04 17.51 16.38
CA LEU A 98 0.11 18.65 15.47
C LEU A 98 1.20 18.46 14.40
N HIS A 99 2.39 18.01 14.80
CA HIS A 99 3.48 17.72 13.88
C HIS A 99 3.09 16.63 12.88
N PHE A 100 2.48 15.53 13.34
CA PHE A 100 2.03 14.46 12.46
C PHE A 100 0.93 14.93 11.51
N ASN A 101 -0.07 15.70 11.96
CA ASN A 101 -1.13 16.19 11.10
C ASN A 101 -0.59 17.12 10.00
N GLN A 102 0.38 17.98 10.34
CA GLN A 102 1.02 18.89 9.38
C GLN A 102 1.90 18.16 8.36
N ASN A 103 2.54 17.05 8.75
CA ASN A 103 3.57 16.37 7.93
C ASN A 103 3.15 14.98 7.42
N GLY A 104 2.00 14.47 7.83
CA GLY A 104 1.49 13.13 7.51
C GLY A 104 1.08 12.99 6.04
N HIS A 105 0.66 14.10 5.43
CA HIS A 105 0.45 14.21 3.99
C HIS A 105 1.73 14.70 3.32
N ARG A 106 2.78 13.89 3.38
CA ARG A 106 4.00 14.21 2.66
C ARG A 106 3.71 14.11 1.16
N ASN A 107 3.58 15.25 0.50
CA ASN A 107 3.50 15.32 -0.95
C ASN A 107 4.69 14.55 -1.54
N GLN A 108 4.44 13.81 -2.61
CA GLN A 108 5.50 13.08 -3.31
C GLN A 108 6.63 14.05 -3.66
N ALA A 109 7.88 13.63 -3.43
CA ALA A 109 9.04 14.46 -3.72
C ALA A 109 9.06 14.82 -5.21
N VAL A 110 9.42 16.07 -5.52
CA VAL A 110 9.51 16.57 -6.90
C VAL A 110 10.95 16.97 -7.22
N THR A 111 11.37 16.75 -8.47
CA THR A 111 12.65 17.25 -9.01
C THR A 111 12.61 18.78 -9.12
N LYS A 112 13.77 19.42 -9.36
CA LYS A 112 13.82 20.86 -9.69
C LYS A 112 13.02 21.21 -10.96
N ALA A 113 12.75 20.24 -11.82
CA ALA A 113 11.94 20.39 -13.03
C ALA A 113 10.43 20.14 -12.76
N GLY A 114 10.03 19.81 -11.53
CA GLY A 114 8.63 19.58 -11.16
C GLY A 114 8.13 18.15 -11.37
N GLU A 115 9.00 17.21 -11.71
CA GLU A 115 8.62 15.80 -11.95
C GLU A 115 8.60 14.99 -10.65
N LEU A 116 7.65 14.06 -10.52
CA LEU A 116 7.52 13.19 -9.35
C LEU A 116 8.70 12.23 -9.23
N GLN A 117 9.32 12.17 -8.05
CA GLN A 117 10.40 11.26 -7.71
C GLN A 117 9.87 9.99 -7.05
N TRP A 118 10.46 8.86 -7.42
CA TRP A 118 10.17 7.54 -6.87
C TRP A 118 11.46 6.97 -6.27
N HIS A 119 11.38 6.47 -5.04
CA HIS A 119 12.50 5.78 -4.39
C HIS A 119 12.19 4.29 -4.26
N ILE A 120 13.01 3.45 -4.89
CA ILE A 120 12.92 2.00 -4.74
C ILE A 120 13.60 1.62 -3.42
N SER A 121 12.81 1.14 -2.45
CA SER A 121 13.34 0.64 -1.19
C SER A 121 13.55 -0.87 -1.24
N TYR A 122 14.78 -1.31 -0.99
CA TYR A 122 15.12 -2.73 -0.95
C TYR A 122 15.10 -3.28 0.49
N PRO A 123 14.68 -4.54 0.69
CA PRO A 123 14.82 -5.21 1.98
C PRO A 123 16.28 -5.21 2.43
N LYS A 124 16.53 -5.00 3.73
CA LYS A 124 17.89 -4.89 4.31
C LYS A 124 18.85 -6.00 3.86
N GLY A 125 18.37 -7.23 3.66
CA GLY A 125 19.18 -8.38 3.24
C GLY A 125 19.56 -8.44 1.76
N LYS A 126 19.16 -7.47 0.92
CA LYS A 126 19.53 -7.41 -0.51
C LYS A 126 20.40 -6.20 -0.87
N LYS A 127 20.84 -5.40 0.12
CA LYS A 127 21.59 -4.15 -0.13
C LYS A 127 23.01 -4.35 -0.69
N GLU A 128 23.61 -5.52 -0.53
CA GLU A 128 25.05 -5.70 -0.82
C GLU A 128 25.40 -6.00 -2.29
N ASN A 129 24.43 -6.23 -3.17
CA ASN A 129 24.71 -6.78 -4.52
C ASN A 129 24.27 -5.91 -5.71
N MET A 130 24.28 -4.58 -5.62
CA MET A 130 24.08 -3.75 -6.83
C MET A 130 24.92 -2.47 -6.81
N LEU A 131 26.21 -2.60 -7.13
CA LEU A 131 26.96 -1.58 -7.85
C LEU A 131 26.98 -2.00 -9.33
N LEU A 132 26.21 -1.30 -10.16
CA LEU A 132 26.46 -1.14 -11.59
C LEU A 132 26.26 0.33 -11.91
#